data_AF-A0A2W6NG13-F1
#
_entry.id   AF-A0A2W6NG13-F1
#
_cell.length_a   1.000
_cell.length_b   1.000
_cell.length_c   1.000
_cell.angle_alpha   90.00
_cell.angle_beta   90.00
_cell.angle_gamma   90.00
#
_symmetry.space_group_name_H-M   'P 1'
#
loop_
_entity.id
_entity.type
_entity.pdbx_description
1 polymer ?
#
loop_
_entity_poly.entity_id
_entity_poly.type
_entity_poly.pdbx_seq_one_letter_code
_entity_poly.pdbx_strand_id
1 'polypeptide(L)' 'MVKLGSVLGVLLLAATIIYVEWKNSEENKVRWITGGITAISAVIGILLLFDPSLPGPGAVVKLLFGGVDKALK' A
#
# COMPACT_ATOMS: atom_id res chain seq x y z
N MET A 1 -14.53 16.21 -6.75
CA MET A 1 -15.72 15.92 -5.91
C MET A 1 -15.32 14.80 -4.94
N VAL A 2 -15.21 15.16 -3.66
CA VAL A 2 -14.93 14.34 -2.45
C VAL A 2 -13.97 13.13 -2.57
N LYS A 3 -12.66 13.37 -2.68
CA LYS A 3 -11.62 12.34 -2.41
C LYS A 3 -11.53 11.95 -0.92
N LEU A 4 -12.18 12.72 -0.04
CA LEU A 4 -12.17 12.51 1.42
C LEU A 4 -12.71 11.14 1.83
N GLY A 5 -13.78 10.65 1.19
CA GLY A 5 -14.35 9.34 1.50
C GLY A 5 -13.37 8.19 1.22
N SER A 6 -12.66 8.28 0.09
CA SER A 6 -11.61 7.31 -0.26
C SER A 6 -10.41 7.41 0.67
N VAL A 7 -9.97 8.61 1.02
CA VAL A 7 -8.86 8.82 1.98
C VAL A 7 -9.22 8.25 3.36
N LEU A 8 -10.43 8.52 3.84
CA LEU A 8 -10.93 7.95 5.11
C LEU A 8 -11.03 6.44 5.03
N GLY A 9 -11.48 5.88 3.91
CA GLY A 9 -11.49 4.44 3.67
C GLY A 9 -10.10 3.81 3.78
N VAL A 10 -9.10 4.41 3.12
CA VAL A 10 -7.70 3.96 3.19
C VAL A 10 -7.15 4.04 4.61
N LEU A 11 -7.40 5.14 5.32
CA LEU A 11 -6.96 5.31 6.70
C LEU A 11 -7.61 4.32 7.66
N LEU A 12 -8.91 4.06 7.50
CA LEU A 12 -9.66 3.12 8.34
C LEU A 12 -9.18 1.68 8.10
N LEU A 13 -8.88 1.33 6.86
CA LEU A 13 -8.32 0.03 6.50
C LEU A 13 -6.91 -0.14 7.06
N ALA A 14 -6.05 0.87 6.94
CA ALA A 14 -4.71 0.88 7.53
C ALA A 14 -4.75 0.76 9.06
N ALA A 15 -5.63 1.52 9.72
CA ALA A 15 -5.82 1.44 11.17
C ALA A 15 -6.32 0.06 11.61
N THR A 16 -7.20 -0.57 10.83
CA THR A 16 -7.69 -1.92 11.11
C THR A 16 -6.57 -2.95 11.02
N ILE A 17 -5.74 -2.90 9.98
CA ILE A 17 -4.59 -3.80 9.83
C ILE A 17 -3.63 -3.64 11.01
N ILE A 18 -3.27 -2.40 11.35
CA ILE A 18 -2.38 -2.12 12.49
C ILE A 18 -2.98 -2.63 13.80
N TYR A 19 -4.28 -2.41 14.03
CA TYR A 19 -4.96 -2.86 15.25
C TYR A 19 -5.02 -4.39 15.36
N VAL A 20 -5.37 -5.08 14.28
CA VAL A 20 -5.42 -6.55 14.25
C VAL A 20 -4.03 -7.14 14.49
N GLU A 21 -3.01 -6.59 13.83
CA GLU A 21 -1.62 -7.04 14.01
C GLU A 21 -1.14 -6.80 15.45
N TRP A 22 -1.48 -5.64 16.02
CA TRP A 22 -1.17 -5.29 17.40
C TRP A 22 -1.84 -6.25 18.41
N LYS A 23 -3.02 -6.76 18.08
CA LYS A 23 -3.77 -7.68 18.94
C LYS A 23 -3.30 -9.14 18.81
N ASN A 24 -2.91 -9.58 17.61
CA ASN A 24 -2.56 -10.98 17.34
C ASN A 24 -1.07 -11.29 17.41
N SER A 25 -0.18 -10.31 17.24
CA SER A 25 1.26 -10.55 17.17
C SER A 25 1.91 -10.37 18.54
N GLU A 26 2.47 -11.45 19.10
CA GLU A 26 3.28 -11.40 20.33
C GLU A 26 4.66 -10.78 20.08
N GLU A 27 5.16 -10.83 18.84
CA GLU A 27 6.46 -10.26 18.47
C GLU A 27 6.37 -8.76 18.15
N ASN A 28 7.02 -7.94 18.98
CA ASN A 28 7.17 -6.51 18.74
C ASN A 28 7.82 -6.19 17.39
N LYS A 29 8.79 -7.00 16.95
CA LYS A 29 9.50 -6.76 15.68
C LYS A 29 8.56 -6.87 14.47
N VAL A 30 7.68 -7.87 14.47
CA VAL A 30 6.70 -8.05 13.40
C VAL A 30 5.76 -6.86 13.36
N ARG A 31 5.20 -6.43 14.50
CA ARG A 31 4.29 -5.27 14.58
C ARG A 31 4.88 -3.99 13.98
N TRP A 32 6.16 -3.70 14.27
CA TRP A 32 6.83 -2.53 13.71
C TRP A 32 7.00 -2.63 12.20
N ILE A 33 7.35 -3.81 11.67
CA ILE A 33 7.51 -4.04 10.23
C ILE A 33 6.15 -3.94 9.53
N THR A 34 5.14 -4.69 10.00
CA THR A 34 3.82 -4.71 9.37
C THR A 34 3.16 -3.34 9.44
N GLY A 35 3.27 -2.64 10.57
CA GLY A 35 2.78 -1.27 10.73
C GLY A 35 3.49 -0.28 9.80
N GLY A 36 4.81 -0.37 9.68
CA GLY A 36 5.59 0.47 8.77
C GLY A 36 5.22 0.26 7.30
N ILE A 37 5.12 -1.00 6.85
CA ILE A 37 4.70 -1.33 5.47
C ILE A 37 3.28 -0.81 5.20
N THR A 38 2.37 -1.00 6.16
CA THR A 38 0.98 -0.54 6.06
C THR A 38 0.90 0.99 5.93
N ALA A 39 1.65 1.73 6.75
CA ALA A 39 1.69 3.18 6.71
C ALA A 39 2.23 3.71 5.37
N ILE A 40 3.35 3.17 4.89
CA ILE A 40 3.93 3.54 3.59
C ILE A 40 2.93 3.26 2.46
N SER A 41 2.27 2.09 2.50
CA SER A 41 1.27 1.70 1.50
C SER A 41 0.07 2.65 1.49
N ALA A 42 -0.41 3.07 2.67
CA ALA A 42 -1.51 4.02 2.79
C ALA A 42 -1.13 5.40 2.21
N VAL A 43 0.09 5.89 2.47
CA VAL A 43 0.59 7.15 1.90
C VAL A 43 0.64 7.08 0.39
N ILE A 44 1.20 6.01 -0.19
CA ILE A 44 1.27 5.83 -1.64
C ILE A 44 -0.15 5.76 -2.25
N GLY A 45 -1.06 5.02 -1.62
CA GLY A 45 -2.46 4.93 -2.06
C GLY A 45 -3.15 6.29 -2.05
N ILE A 46 -2.92 7.10 -1.01
CA ILE A 46 -3.46 8.47 -0.93
C ILE A 46 -2.84 9.36 -2.00
N LEU A 47 -1.52 9.31 -2.22
CA LEU A 47 -0.86 10.09 -3.27
C LEU A 47 -1.43 9.76 -4.65
N LEU A 48 -1.65 8.48 -4.96
CA LEU A 48 -2.27 8.04 -6.22
C LEU A 48 -3.72 8.53 -6.37
N LEU A 49 -4.46 8.67 -5.27
CA LEU A 49 -5.80 9.27 -5.33
C LEU A 49 -5.74 10.74 -5.73
N PHE A 50 -4.72 11.49 -5.31
CA PHE A 50 -4.57 12.91 -5.63
C PHE A 50 -3.96 13.15 -7.00
N ASP A 51 -2.91 12.42 -7.34
CA ASP A 51 -2.20 12.48 -8.61
C ASP A 51 -2.21 11.11 -9.31
N PRO A 52 -3.18 10.88 -10.22
CA PRO A 52 -3.30 9.62 -10.96
C PRO A 52 -2.26 9.47 -12.07
N SER A 53 -1.44 10.50 -12.35
CA SER A 53 -0.35 10.42 -13.33
C SER A 53 0.89 9.72 -12.77
N LEU A 54 0.96 9.52 -11.45
CA LEU A 54 1.99 8.71 -10.83
C LEU A 54 1.84 7.23 -11.25
N PRO A 55 2.97 6.52 -11.46
CA PRO A 55 2.95 5.13 -11.87
C PRO A 55 2.28 4.27 -10.78
N GLY A 56 1.09 3.76 -11.10
CA GLY A 56 0.38 2.85 -10.21
C GLY A 56 1.09 1.50 -10.05
N PRO A 57 0.60 0.63 -9.15
CA PRO A 57 1.25 -0.64 -8.82
C PRO A 57 1.54 -1.52 -10.05
N GLY A 58 0.59 -1.58 -10.99
CA GLY A 58 0.77 -2.34 -12.24
C GLY A 58 1.88 -1.80 -13.15
N ALA A 59 2.09 -0.48 -13.18
CA ALA A 59 3.16 0.13 -13.95
C ALA A 59 4.54 -0.17 -13.32
N VAL A 60 4.61 -0.15 -11.99
CA VAL A 60 5.83 -0.52 -11.25
C VAL A 60 6.17 -1.99 -11.45
N VAL A 61 5.19 -2.90 -11.33
CA VAL A 61 5.39 -4.34 -11.60
C VAL A 61 5.84 -4.57 -13.03
N LYS A 62 5.23 -3.88 -14.01
CA LYS A 62 5.63 -3.98 -15.41
C LYS A 62 7.03 -3.43 -15.67
N LEU A 63 7.49 -2.40 -14.94
CA LEU A 63 8.87 -1.92 -15.02
C LEU A 63 9.86 -2.94 -14.47
N LEU A 64 9.54 -3.57 -13.33
CA LEU A 64 10.41 -4.54 -12.68
C LEU A 64 10.50 -5.87 -13.44
N PHE A 65 9.39 -6.32 -14.03
CA PHE A 65 9.28 -7.66 -14.63
C PHE A 65 9.02 -7.66 -16.15
N GLY A 66 8.81 -6.50 -16.78
CA GLY A 66 8.52 -6.42 -18.22
C GLY A 66 9.68 -6.88 -19.12
N GLY A 67 10.90 -6.88 -18.61
CA GLY A 67 12.06 -7.49 -19.28
C GLY A 67 11.99 -9.02 -19.30
N VAL A 68 11.46 -9.63 -18.24
CA VAL A 68 11.27 -11.09 -18.13
C VAL A 68 10.15 -11.55 -19.07
N ASP A 69 9.07 -10.77 -19.15
CA ASP A 69 7.95 -11.01 -20.08
C ASP A 69 8.41 -10.98 -21.55
N LYS A 70 9.36 -10.10 -21.89
CA LYS A 70 9.99 -10.05 -23.21
C LYS A 70 10.97 -11.19 -23.50
N ALA A 71 11.58 -11.78 -22.48
CA ALA A 71 12.54 -12.87 -22.62
C ALA A 71 11.88 -14.25 -22.71
N LEU A 72 10.64 -14.37 -22.23
CA LEU A 72 9.83 -15.60 -22.25
C LEU A 72 8.96 -15.76 -23.50
N LYS A 73 8.94 -14.76 -24.39
CA LYS A 73 8.14 -14.73 -25.61
C LYS A 73 9.01 -14.86 -26.84
#